data_AF-A0A453DJ66-F1
#
_entry.id   AF-A0A453DJ66-F1
#
_cell.length_a   1.000
_cell.length_b   1.000
_cell.length_c   1.000
_cell.angle_alpha   90.00
_cell.angle_beta   90.00
_cell.angle_gamma   90.00
#
_symmetry.space_group_name_H-M   'P 1'
#
loop_
_entity.id
_entity.type
_entity.pdbx_description
1 polymer ?
#
loop_
_entity_poly.entity_id
_entity_poly.type
_entity_poly.pdbx_seq_one_letter_code
_entity_poly.pdbx_strand_id
1 'polypeptide(L)'
;SHPNIIRLLDVVRTPGCIYLVMELCEGGDLATYIERSGGRVEESVARNFMRQIGAGLQVLRRHHVVHRDLKPENILLSCLGSDAILKISDFGLSRVLHPGEYAETACGTRLYMAPEVMLFQKYDDKVDLWSIGAILFELLNGYPPFRGRSNVQMLQCINRTGSLPFSQLVVPSLHPDCIDICTRLLCTNPVKRLSLQEFINHGFLRP
;
A
#
# COMPACT_ATOMS: atom_id res chain seq x y z
N SER A 1 4.59 -16.12 -11.33
CA SER A 1 5.53 -14.99 -11.47
C SER A 1 4.80 -13.84 -12.15
N HIS A 2 4.95 -12.61 -11.67
CA HIS A 2 4.25 -11.43 -12.19
C HIS A 2 5.20 -10.22 -12.15
N PRO A 3 5.18 -9.30 -13.13
CA PRO A 3 6.11 -8.16 -13.17
C PRO A 3 6.08 -7.30 -11.91
N ASN A 4 4.90 -7.15 -11.29
CA ASN A 4 4.70 -6.32 -10.09
C ASN A 4 4.84 -7.05 -8.75
N ILE A 5 5.39 -8.26 -8.73
CA ILE A 5 5.72 -8.98 -7.49
C ILE A 5 7.21 -9.32 -7.55
N ILE A 6 7.96 -9.09 -6.46
CA ILE A 6 9.38 -9.44 -6.39
C ILE A 6 9.59 -10.93 -6.64
N ARG A 7 10.52 -11.27 -7.53
CA ARG A 7 10.83 -12.65 -7.89
C ARG A 7 11.85 -13.23 -6.91
N LEU A 8 11.44 -14.28 -6.20
CA LEU A 8 12.36 -15.20 -5.53
C LEU A 8 13.04 -16.08 -6.59
N LEU A 9 14.35 -15.96 -6.71
CA LEU A 9 15.19 -16.69 -7.67
C LEU A 9 15.63 -18.03 -7.10
N ASP A 10 16.05 -18.04 -5.84
CA ASP A 10 16.58 -19.24 -5.18
C ASP A 10 16.44 -19.13 -3.65
N VAL A 11 16.50 -20.27 -2.98
CA VAL A 11 16.52 -20.39 -1.52
C VAL A 11 17.70 -21.26 -1.11
N VAL A 12 18.72 -20.64 -0.53
CA VAL A 12 19.91 -21.34 -0.04
C VAL A 12 19.76 -21.57 1.46
N ARG A 13 19.91 -22.83 1.89
CA ARG A 13 19.83 -23.22 3.30
C ARG A 13 21.20 -23.65 3.79
N THR A 14 21.65 -23.06 4.89
CA THR A 14 22.86 -23.48 5.61
C THR A 14 22.50 -23.77 7.07
N PRO A 15 23.38 -24.44 7.83
CA PRO A 15 23.16 -24.60 9.27
C PRO A 15 22.97 -23.24 9.94
N GLY A 16 21.77 -23.00 10.49
CA GLY A 16 21.44 -21.77 11.21
C GLY A 16 20.99 -20.57 10.38
N CYS A 17 21.00 -20.63 9.04
CA CYS A 17 20.60 -19.52 8.18
C CYS A 17 19.79 -19.95 6.95
N ILE A 18 18.89 -19.07 6.52
CA ILE A 18 18.16 -19.17 5.25
C ILE A 18 18.46 -17.90 4.48
N TYR A 19 18.97 -18.04 3.25
CA TYR A 19 19.20 -16.95 2.32
C TYR A 19 18.14 -16.97 1.23
N LEU A 20 17.43 -15.86 1.07
CA LEU A 20 16.45 -15.66 0.01
C LEU A 20 17.12 -14.86 -1.11
N VAL A 21 17.40 -15.51 -2.23
CA VAL A 21 18.00 -14.85 -3.40
C VAL A 21 16.86 -14.29 -4.23
N MET A 22 16.77 -12.97 -4.33
CA MET A 22 15.69 -12.26 -5.03
C MET A 22 16.23 -11.48 -6.24
N GLU A 23 15.36 -11.12 -7.17
CA GLU A 23 15.74 -10.18 -8.24
C GLU A 23 16.17 -8.82 -7.65
N LEU A 24 17.11 -8.15 -8.32
CA LEU A 24 17.59 -6.84 -7.90
C LEU A 24 16.68 -5.74 -8.45
N CYS A 25 16.32 -4.80 -7.58
CA CYS A 25 15.57 -3.59 -7.91
C CYS A 25 16.48 -2.36 -7.76
N GLU A 26 17.09 -1.91 -8.85
CA GLU A 26 18.09 -0.82 -8.82
C GLU A 26 17.49 0.55 -8.48
N GLY A 27 16.17 0.71 -8.66
CA GLY A 27 15.44 1.92 -8.30
C GLY A 27 15.33 2.15 -6.78
N GLY A 28 15.60 1.11 -5.97
CA GLY A 28 15.37 1.14 -4.52
C GLY A 28 13.89 1.02 -4.17
N ASP A 29 13.53 1.49 -2.98
CA ASP A 29 12.16 1.51 -2.49
C ASP A 29 11.41 2.82 -2.82
N LEU A 30 10.08 2.77 -2.70
CA LEU A 30 9.20 3.89 -3.00
C LEU A 30 9.34 5.03 -1.98
N ALA A 31 9.74 4.73 -0.73
CA ALA A 31 9.99 5.77 0.28
C ALA A 31 11.13 6.69 -0.18
N THR A 32 12.25 6.08 -0.58
CA THR A 32 13.42 6.77 -1.13
C THR A 32 13.06 7.51 -2.43
N TYR A 33 12.18 6.95 -3.25
CA TYR A 33 11.69 7.64 -4.46
C TYR A 33 10.90 8.92 -4.14
N ILE A 34 10.03 8.89 -3.13
CA ILE A 34 9.26 10.06 -2.66
C ILE A 34 10.23 11.15 -2.19
N GLU A 35 11.21 10.80 -1.37
CA GLU A 35 12.23 11.73 -0.88
C GLU A 35 13.02 12.39 -2.02
N ARG A 36 13.49 11.59 -2.99
CA ARG A 36 14.21 12.08 -4.18
C ARG A 36 13.36 12.98 -5.07
N SER A 37 12.05 12.81 -5.07
CA SER A 37 11.10 13.65 -5.81
C SER A 37 10.83 14.99 -5.11
N GLY A 38 11.57 15.35 -4.05
CA GLY A 38 11.32 16.55 -3.26
C GLY A 38 10.15 16.39 -2.29
N GLY A 39 9.79 15.15 -1.98
CA GLY A 39 8.70 14.80 -1.08
C GLY A 39 7.33 14.77 -1.77
N ARG A 40 7.19 14.99 -3.08
CA ARG A 40 5.88 14.83 -3.75
C ARG A 40 6.07 14.22 -5.12
N VAL A 41 5.18 13.34 -5.49
CA VAL A 41 5.18 12.64 -6.77
C VAL A 41 4.04 13.20 -7.62
N GLU A 42 4.35 13.48 -8.88
CA GLU A 42 3.39 13.92 -9.89
C GLU A 42 2.20 12.95 -9.98
N GLU A 43 0.98 13.49 -10.10
CA GLU A 43 -0.25 12.69 -10.05
C GLU A 43 -0.26 11.60 -11.14
N SER A 44 0.24 11.91 -12.33
CA SER A 44 0.34 10.95 -13.45
C SER A 44 1.25 9.76 -13.12
N VAL A 45 2.36 10.01 -12.41
CA VAL A 45 3.30 8.98 -11.97
C VAL A 45 2.67 8.16 -10.83
N ALA A 46 2.06 8.82 -9.85
CA ALA A 46 1.34 8.16 -8.77
C ALA A 46 0.22 7.25 -9.34
N ARG A 47 -0.54 7.72 -10.33
CA ARG A 47 -1.56 6.93 -11.04
C ARG A 47 -0.96 5.68 -11.68
N ASN A 48 0.18 5.80 -12.35
CA ASN A 48 0.87 4.65 -12.95
C ASN A 48 1.31 3.63 -11.88
N PHE A 49 1.89 4.09 -10.77
CA PHE A 49 2.23 3.21 -9.66
C PHE A 49 1.00 2.52 -9.05
N MET A 50 -0.11 3.23 -8.88
CA MET A 50 -1.35 2.64 -8.36
C MET A 50 -1.94 1.58 -9.29
N ARG A 51 -1.83 1.77 -10.62
CA ARG A 51 -2.20 0.73 -11.60
C ARG A 51 -1.33 -0.52 -11.45
N GLN A 52 -0.02 -0.34 -11.30
CA GLN A 52 0.93 -1.44 -11.11
C GLN A 52 0.72 -2.18 -9.78
N ILE A 53 0.47 -1.45 -8.69
CA ILE A 53 0.06 -2.02 -7.40
C ILE A 53 -1.23 -2.82 -7.56
N GLY A 54 -2.24 -2.28 -8.24
CA GLY A 54 -3.50 -2.99 -8.51
C GLY A 54 -3.29 -4.31 -9.24
N ALA A 55 -2.42 -4.34 -10.24
CA ALA A 55 -2.05 -5.56 -10.96
C ALA A 55 -1.35 -6.58 -10.03
N GLY A 56 -0.43 -6.12 -9.16
CA GLY A 56 0.20 -6.96 -8.14
C GLY A 56 -0.82 -7.55 -7.15
N LEU A 57 -1.71 -6.72 -6.62
CA LEU A 57 -2.77 -7.14 -5.68
C LEU A 57 -3.74 -8.15 -6.30
N GLN A 58 -4.04 -8.06 -7.59
CA GLN A 58 -4.83 -9.07 -8.27
C GLN A 58 -4.19 -10.45 -8.20
N VAL A 59 -2.85 -10.53 -8.31
CA VAL A 59 -2.12 -11.79 -8.18
C VAL A 59 -2.17 -12.31 -6.75
N LEU A 60 -1.99 -11.45 -5.75
CA LEU A 60 -2.09 -11.84 -4.35
C LEU A 60 -3.47 -12.41 -4.04
N ARG A 61 -4.54 -11.70 -4.46
CA ARG A 61 -5.92 -12.15 -4.24
C ARG A 61 -6.23 -13.48 -4.93
N ARG A 62 -5.71 -13.72 -6.14
CA ARG A 62 -5.86 -15.01 -6.84
C ARG A 62 -5.22 -16.18 -6.09
N HIS A 63 -4.19 -15.92 -5.28
CA HIS A 63 -3.51 -16.91 -4.44
C HIS A 63 -3.94 -16.82 -2.97
N HIS A 64 -5.02 -16.08 -2.67
CA HIS A 64 -5.53 -15.88 -1.33
C HIS A 64 -4.51 -15.27 -0.36
N VAL A 65 -3.52 -14.54 -0.87
CA VAL A 65 -2.47 -13.90 -0.05
C VAL A 65 -2.93 -12.50 0.37
N VAL A 66 -2.85 -12.23 1.66
CA VAL A 66 -2.94 -10.88 2.24
C VAL A 66 -1.56 -10.48 2.72
N HIS A 67 -1.09 -9.31 2.31
CA HIS A 67 0.28 -8.86 2.55
C HIS A 67 0.49 -8.39 3.99
N ARG A 68 -0.44 -7.58 4.52
CA ARG A 68 -0.49 -7.08 5.90
C ARG A 68 0.63 -6.13 6.35
N ASP A 69 1.53 -5.74 5.46
CA ASP A 69 2.59 -4.76 5.74
C ASP A 69 2.98 -3.98 4.47
N LEU A 70 1.98 -3.60 3.67
CA LEU A 70 2.22 -2.72 2.53
C LEU A 70 2.56 -1.32 3.06
N LYS A 71 3.70 -0.82 2.61
CA LYS A 71 4.26 0.50 2.93
C LYS A 71 5.28 0.86 1.84
N PRO A 72 5.63 2.15 1.66
CA PRO A 72 6.56 2.55 0.62
C PRO A 72 7.91 1.79 0.64
N GLU A 73 8.41 1.42 1.81
CA GLU A 73 9.66 0.65 1.97
C GLU A 73 9.56 -0.78 1.41
N ASN A 74 8.36 -1.36 1.38
CA ASN A 74 8.10 -2.71 0.86
C ASN A 74 7.67 -2.69 -0.62
N ILE A 75 7.67 -1.52 -1.25
CA ILE A 75 7.38 -1.35 -2.67
C ILE A 75 8.67 -0.94 -3.37
N LEU A 76 9.21 -1.81 -4.21
CA LEU A 76 10.48 -1.60 -4.90
C LEU A 76 10.27 -1.11 -6.32
N LEU A 77 11.29 -0.45 -6.88
CA LEU A 77 11.33 0.02 -8.25
C LEU A 77 12.46 -0.68 -8.99
N SER A 78 12.15 -1.27 -10.14
CA SER A 78 13.14 -2.01 -10.95
C SER A 78 14.33 -1.16 -11.40
N CYS A 79 14.12 0.12 -11.69
CA CYS A 79 15.18 1.08 -12.07
C CYS A 79 14.84 2.51 -11.62
N LEU A 80 15.75 3.46 -11.82
CA LEU A 80 15.62 4.86 -11.41
C LEU A 80 14.84 5.74 -12.42
N GLY A 81 14.46 5.20 -13.58
CA GLY A 81 13.85 5.94 -14.68
C GLY A 81 12.32 6.07 -14.58
N SER A 82 11.74 6.87 -15.47
CA SER A 82 10.27 7.01 -15.61
C SER A 82 9.56 5.71 -15.97
N ASP A 83 10.30 4.78 -16.58
CA ASP A 83 9.79 3.47 -17.01
C ASP A 83 9.91 2.40 -15.90
N ALA A 84 10.17 2.83 -14.66
CA ALA A 84 10.31 1.93 -13.53
C ALA A 84 9.05 1.07 -13.33
N ILE A 85 9.27 -0.25 -13.39
CA ILE A 85 8.28 -1.23 -12.97
C ILE A 85 8.33 -1.36 -11.45
N LEU A 86 7.18 -1.13 -10.83
CA LEU A 86 6.94 -1.26 -9.40
C LEU A 86 6.78 -2.73 -9.02
N LYS A 87 7.38 -3.15 -7.90
CA LYS A 87 7.35 -4.53 -7.38
C LYS A 87 6.95 -4.55 -5.91
N ILE A 88 5.88 -5.27 -5.58
CA ILE A 88 5.52 -5.57 -4.18
C ILE A 88 6.53 -6.58 -3.65
N SER A 89 7.07 -6.32 -2.46
CA SER A 89 8.12 -7.11 -1.82
C SER A 89 7.87 -7.28 -0.32
N ASP A 90 8.72 -8.08 0.34
CA ASP A 90 8.65 -8.41 1.77
C ASP A 90 7.32 -9.06 2.21
N PHE A 91 7.22 -10.35 1.93
CA PHE A 91 6.10 -11.19 2.34
C PHE A 91 6.25 -11.75 3.76
N GLY A 92 7.17 -11.22 4.58
CA GLY A 92 7.49 -11.77 5.91
C GLY A 92 6.31 -11.78 6.89
N LEU A 93 5.36 -10.86 6.72
CA LEU A 93 4.11 -10.80 7.48
C LEU A 93 2.88 -11.25 6.68
N SER A 94 3.05 -11.75 5.46
CA SER A 94 1.92 -12.18 4.65
C SER A 94 1.25 -13.44 5.19
N ARG A 95 -0.01 -13.65 4.80
CA ARG A 95 -0.80 -14.83 5.20
C ARG A 95 -1.73 -15.25 4.09
N VAL A 96 -1.94 -16.55 3.96
CA VAL A 96 -3.00 -17.10 3.11
C VAL A 96 -4.32 -17.09 3.89
N LEU A 97 -5.34 -16.43 3.34
CA LEU A 97 -6.71 -16.36 3.87
C LEU A 97 -7.70 -16.70 2.77
N HIS A 98 -8.36 -17.85 2.88
CA HIS A 98 -9.41 -18.28 1.97
C HIS A 98 -10.71 -17.49 2.19
N PRO A 99 -11.64 -17.48 1.21
CA PRO A 99 -12.92 -16.79 1.38
C PRO A 99 -13.67 -17.24 2.63
N GLY A 100 -14.03 -16.29 3.50
CA GLY A 100 -14.68 -16.55 4.79
C GLY A 100 -13.72 -16.71 5.98
N GLU A 101 -12.42 -16.79 5.73
CA GLU A 101 -11.40 -16.75 6.78
C GLU A 101 -11.02 -15.32 7.15
N TYR A 102 -10.58 -15.14 8.39
CA TYR A 102 -10.14 -13.87 8.93
C TYR A 102 -8.83 -14.05 9.69
N ALA A 103 -7.99 -13.02 9.68
CA ALA A 103 -6.86 -12.92 10.58
C ALA A 103 -7.21 -12.03 11.80
N GLU A 104 -6.50 -12.26 12.90
CA GLU A 104 -6.70 -11.53 14.17
C GLU A 104 -5.39 -10.94 14.72
N THR A 105 -4.24 -11.35 14.16
CA THR A 105 -2.93 -10.87 14.61
C THR A 105 -2.72 -9.42 14.18
N ALA A 106 -2.55 -8.51 15.14
CA ALA A 106 -2.11 -7.15 14.86
C ALA A 106 -0.61 -7.15 14.50
N CYS A 107 -0.31 -6.86 13.24
CA CYS A 107 1.05 -6.80 12.71
C CYS A 107 1.13 -5.77 11.58
N GLY A 108 2.35 -5.42 11.19
CA GLY A 108 2.64 -4.42 10.17
C GLY A 108 2.94 -3.04 10.73
N THR A 109 3.20 -2.10 9.84
CA THR A 109 3.69 -0.76 10.16
C THR A 109 2.53 0.18 10.44
N ARG A 110 2.48 0.74 11.65
CA ARG A 110 1.32 1.46 12.20
C ARG A 110 0.78 2.57 11.27
N LEU A 111 1.64 3.30 10.57
CA LEU A 111 1.22 4.42 9.71
C LEU A 111 0.36 3.98 8.51
N TYR A 112 0.48 2.73 8.08
CA TYR A 112 -0.24 2.13 6.94
C TYR A 112 -1.21 1.04 7.37
N MET A 113 -1.34 0.80 8.67
CA MET A 113 -2.17 -0.24 9.25
C MET A 113 -3.64 0.20 9.29
N ALA A 114 -4.57 -0.69 8.93
CA ALA A 114 -5.99 -0.40 8.96
C ALA A 114 -6.54 -0.30 10.41
N PRO A 115 -7.61 0.51 10.66
CA PRO A 115 -8.16 0.70 12.00
C PRO A 115 -8.59 -0.60 12.68
N GLU A 116 -9.21 -1.51 11.94
CA GLU A 116 -9.68 -2.81 12.44
C GLU A 116 -8.52 -3.69 12.94
N VAL A 117 -7.33 -3.60 12.31
CA VAL A 117 -6.13 -4.31 12.76
C VAL A 117 -5.61 -3.69 14.07
N MET A 118 -5.60 -2.36 14.17
CA MET A 118 -5.19 -1.65 15.40
C MET A 118 -6.13 -1.92 16.58
N LEU A 119 -7.39 -2.22 16.29
CA LEU A 119 -8.44 -2.58 17.25
C LEU A 119 -8.48 -4.08 17.58
N PHE A 120 -7.54 -4.89 17.05
CA PHE A 120 -7.51 -6.34 17.22
C PHE A 120 -8.81 -7.04 16.80
N GLN A 121 -9.49 -6.48 15.79
CA GLN A 121 -10.68 -7.09 15.21
C GLN A 121 -10.29 -8.11 14.14
N LYS A 122 -11.23 -9.00 13.79
CA LYS A 122 -11.10 -9.87 12.63
C LYS A 122 -11.06 -9.05 11.35
N TYR A 123 -10.14 -9.38 10.45
CA TYR A 123 -9.97 -8.65 9.19
C TYR A 123 -9.67 -9.59 8.02
N ASP A 124 -9.96 -9.10 6.81
CA ASP A 124 -9.76 -9.76 5.52
C ASP A 124 -8.69 -9.04 4.69
N ASP A 125 -8.69 -9.26 3.38
CA ASP A 125 -7.74 -8.67 2.42
C ASP A 125 -7.92 -7.15 2.24
N LYS A 126 -9.02 -6.54 2.70
CA LYS A 126 -9.23 -5.09 2.57
C LYS A 126 -8.30 -4.24 3.42
N VAL A 127 -7.57 -4.84 4.38
CA VAL A 127 -6.53 -4.13 5.13
C VAL A 127 -5.41 -3.65 4.23
N ASP A 128 -5.08 -4.42 3.18
CA ASP A 128 -4.07 -4.02 2.19
C ASP A 128 -4.55 -2.80 1.39
N LEU A 129 -5.87 -2.68 1.12
CA LEU A 129 -6.42 -1.53 0.40
C LEU A 129 -6.40 -0.25 1.24
N TRP A 130 -6.50 -0.34 2.57
CA TRP A 130 -6.24 0.80 3.44
C TRP A 130 -4.79 1.25 3.31
N SER A 131 -3.83 0.30 3.38
CA SER A 131 -2.41 0.60 3.23
C SER A 131 -2.11 1.28 1.90
N ILE A 132 -2.72 0.80 0.81
CA ILE A 132 -2.63 1.42 -0.51
C ILE A 132 -3.20 2.85 -0.54
N GLY A 133 -4.30 3.12 0.18
CA GLY A 133 -4.82 4.48 0.34
C GLY A 133 -3.83 5.40 1.07
N ALA A 134 -3.17 4.90 2.10
CA ALA A 134 -2.15 5.66 2.84
C ALA A 134 -0.91 5.94 1.97
N ILE A 135 -0.47 4.96 1.17
CA ILE A 135 0.63 5.11 0.20
C ILE A 135 0.27 6.14 -0.87
N LEU A 136 -0.94 6.10 -1.45
CA LEU A 136 -1.37 7.10 -2.43
C LEU A 136 -1.37 8.51 -1.84
N PHE A 137 -1.92 8.65 -0.64
CA PHE A 137 -1.92 9.94 0.05
C PHE A 137 -0.48 10.46 0.21
N GLU A 138 0.44 9.61 0.67
CA GLU A 138 1.82 9.99 0.88
C GLU A 138 2.57 10.32 -0.42
N LEU A 139 2.33 9.58 -1.51
CA LEU A 139 2.91 9.91 -2.82
C LEU A 139 2.59 11.36 -3.22
N LEU A 140 1.35 11.79 -3.01
CA LEU A 140 0.86 13.10 -3.43
C LEU A 140 1.21 14.21 -2.44
N ASN A 141 1.24 13.88 -1.15
CA ASN A 141 1.32 14.85 -0.07
C ASN A 141 2.70 14.93 0.61
N GLY A 142 3.48 13.86 0.51
CA GLY A 142 4.85 13.72 1.03
C GLY A 142 5.00 13.18 2.43
N TYR A 143 3.88 12.87 3.07
CA TYR A 143 3.87 12.22 4.38
C TYR A 143 2.55 11.46 4.56
N PRO A 144 2.51 10.43 5.43
CA PRO A 144 1.31 9.63 5.68
C PRO A 144 0.15 10.48 6.21
N PRO A 145 -1.11 10.10 5.94
CA PRO A 145 -2.29 10.90 6.28
C PRO A 145 -2.51 11.06 7.78
N PHE A 146 -2.12 10.05 8.57
CA PHE A 146 -2.39 10.00 10.00
C PHE A 146 -1.09 9.85 10.78
N ARG A 147 -1.04 10.46 11.96
CA ARG A 147 0.13 10.44 12.84
C ARG A 147 -0.30 10.12 14.27
N GLY A 148 0.52 9.33 14.97
CA GLY A 148 0.26 8.94 16.34
C GLY A 148 1.37 8.06 16.90
N ARG A 149 1.75 8.31 18.17
CA ARG A 149 2.83 7.57 18.83
C ARG A 149 2.39 6.21 19.38
N SER A 150 1.07 5.96 19.41
CA SER A 150 0.45 4.69 19.83
C SER A 150 -0.77 4.38 18.94
N ASN A 151 -1.26 3.14 19.00
CA ASN A 151 -2.50 2.74 18.29
C ASN A 151 -3.69 3.62 18.72
N VAL A 152 -3.79 3.93 20.02
CA VAL A 152 -4.84 4.81 20.56
C VAL A 152 -4.77 6.20 19.93
N GLN A 153 -3.58 6.80 19.86
CA GLN A 153 -3.42 8.12 19.25
C GLN A 153 -3.69 8.11 17.74
N MET A 154 -3.30 7.05 17.03
CA MET A 154 -3.61 6.87 15.61
C MET A 154 -5.12 6.78 15.38
N LEU A 155 -5.82 5.94 16.13
CA LEU A 155 -7.28 5.80 16.04
C LEU A 155 -8.00 7.10 16.37
N GLN A 156 -7.53 7.86 17.36
CA GLN A 156 -8.05 9.19 17.67
C GLN A 156 -7.82 10.17 16.52
N CYS A 157 -6.65 10.15 15.88
CA CYS A 157 -6.35 10.97 14.70
C CYS A 157 -7.29 10.62 13.54
N ILE A 158 -7.42 9.33 13.21
CA ILE A 158 -8.29 8.82 12.15
C ILE A 158 -9.75 9.25 12.40
N ASN A 159 -10.28 9.04 13.61
CA ASN A 159 -11.68 9.34 13.93
C ASN A 159 -12.01 10.83 14.00
N ARG A 160 -11.02 11.68 14.30
CA ARG A 160 -11.19 13.15 14.29
C ARG A 160 -11.06 13.76 12.90
N THR A 161 -10.47 13.02 11.97
CA THR A 161 -10.23 13.48 10.61
C THR A 161 -11.53 13.37 9.82
N GLY A 162 -12.25 14.48 9.68
CA GLY A 162 -13.51 14.51 8.91
C GLY A 162 -13.29 14.39 7.40
N SER A 163 -12.21 14.97 6.88
CA SER A 163 -11.76 14.87 5.49
C SER A 163 -10.25 14.64 5.45
N LEU A 164 -9.76 13.98 4.39
CA LEU A 164 -8.34 13.67 4.26
C LEU A 164 -7.48 14.94 4.34
N PRO A 165 -6.40 14.94 5.15
CA PRO A 165 -5.66 16.16 5.49
C PRO A 165 -4.62 16.51 4.42
N PHE A 166 -5.02 16.51 3.14
CA PHE A 166 -4.17 16.96 2.05
C PHE A 166 -3.75 18.41 2.27
N SER A 167 -2.49 18.73 1.94
CA SER A 167 -1.98 20.10 2.00
C SER A 167 -2.80 21.02 1.08
N GLN A 168 -3.16 22.20 1.58
CA GLN A 168 -3.83 23.23 0.78
C GLN A 168 -3.02 23.67 -0.47
N LEU A 169 -1.72 23.38 -0.48
CA LEU A 169 -0.84 23.63 -1.63
C LEU A 169 -1.03 22.61 -2.76
N VAL A 170 -1.56 21.42 -2.46
CA VAL A 170 -1.67 20.30 -3.41
C VAL A 170 -3.13 20.09 -3.84
N VAL A 171 -4.08 20.29 -2.93
CA VAL A 171 -5.52 20.08 -3.21
C VAL A 171 -6.01 20.74 -4.50
N PRO A 172 -5.67 22.02 -4.81
CA PRO A 172 -6.17 22.68 -6.02
C PRO A 172 -5.69 22.06 -7.33
N SER A 173 -4.56 21.34 -7.33
CA SER A 173 -3.99 20.70 -8.52
C SER A 173 -4.39 19.24 -8.68
N LEU A 174 -5.00 18.62 -7.66
CA LEU A 174 -5.39 17.21 -7.74
C LEU A 174 -6.71 17.05 -8.48
N HIS A 175 -6.76 16.03 -9.35
CA HIS A 175 -7.99 15.62 -10.00
C HIS A 175 -9.01 15.12 -8.95
N PRO A 176 -10.31 15.44 -9.07
CA PRO A 176 -11.34 14.98 -8.13
C PRO A 176 -11.35 13.46 -7.91
N ASP A 177 -11.19 12.66 -8.98
CA ASP A 177 -11.10 11.19 -8.86
C ASP A 177 -9.92 10.71 -8.02
N CYS A 178 -8.82 11.48 -7.96
CA CYS A 178 -7.66 11.16 -7.13
C CYS A 178 -8.00 11.32 -5.64
N ILE A 179 -8.78 12.36 -5.31
CA ILE A 179 -9.27 12.57 -3.94
C ILE A 179 -10.33 11.51 -3.60
N ASP A 180 -11.24 11.20 -4.53
CA ASP A 180 -12.30 10.20 -4.33
C ASP A 180 -11.72 8.81 -4.05
N ILE A 181 -10.83 8.32 -4.92
CA ILE A 181 -10.24 6.97 -4.74
C ILE A 181 -9.48 6.89 -3.41
N CYS A 182 -8.70 7.92 -3.05
CA CYS A 182 -7.94 7.95 -1.82
C CYS A 182 -8.88 7.95 -0.60
N THR A 183 -9.97 8.72 -0.65
CA THR A 183 -10.98 8.80 0.41
C THR A 183 -11.69 7.47 0.60
N ARG A 184 -12.05 6.78 -0.49
CA ARG A 184 -12.75 5.49 -0.41
C ARG A 184 -11.84 4.31 -0.03
N LEU A 185 -10.53 4.40 -0.30
CA LEU A 185 -9.52 3.46 0.22
C LEU A 185 -9.30 3.67 1.73
N LEU A 186 -9.22 4.93 2.18
CA LEU A 186 -9.09 5.31 3.60
C LEU A 186 -10.45 5.36 4.33
N CYS A 187 -11.39 4.51 3.93
CA CYS A 187 -12.65 4.34 4.63
C CYS A 187 -12.46 3.46 5.88
N THR A 188 -12.83 3.98 7.04
CA THR A 188 -12.68 3.29 8.33
C THR A 188 -13.59 2.07 8.46
N ASN A 189 -14.73 2.07 7.76
CA ASN A 189 -15.61 0.91 7.71
C ASN A 189 -15.16 -0.04 6.58
N PRO A 190 -14.58 -1.22 6.89
CA PRO A 190 -14.06 -2.14 5.87
C PRO A 190 -15.16 -2.66 4.93
N VAL A 191 -16.42 -2.71 5.35
CA VAL A 191 -17.54 -3.11 4.48
C VAL A 191 -17.75 -2.08 3.36
N LYS A 192 -17.62 -0.79 3.67
CA LYS A 192 -17.78 0.33 2.73
C LYS A 192 -16.50 0.70 2.00
N ARG A 193 -15.34 0.28 2.51
CA ARG A 193 -14.04 0.48 1.87
C ARG A 193 -14.04 -0.14 0.48
N LEU A 194 -13.43 0.57 -0.48
CA LEU A 194 -13.24 0.08 -1.84
C LEU A 194 -12.78 -1.38 -1.81
N SER A 195 -13.46 -2.24 -2.56
CA SER A 195 -12.97 -3.57 -2.89
C SER A 195 -11.87 -3.49 -3.95
N LEU A 196 -11.09 -4.56 -4.10
CA LEU A 196 -10.03 -4.58 -5.11
C LEU A 196 -10.61 -4.43 -6.53
N GLN A 197 -11.81 -4.97 -6.80
CA GLN A 197 -12.46 -4.82 -8.10
C GLN A 197 -12.88 -3.37 -8.38
N GLU A 198 -13.40 -2.67 -7.37
CA GLU A 198 -13.76 -1.26 -7.56
C GLU A 198 -12.51 -0.38 -7.67
N PHE A 199 -11.45 -0.69 -6.91
CA PHE A 199 -10.17 0.03 -6.96
C PHE A 199 -9.58 0.00 -8.38
N ILE A 200 -9.40 -1.18 -8.97
CA ILE A 200 -8.78 -1.31 -10.30
C ILE A 200 -9.62 -0.70 -11.43
N ASN A 201 -10.94 -0.57 -11.24
CA ASN A 201 -11.87 -0.04 -12.24
C ASN A 201 -12.23 1.43 -12.01
N HIS A 202 -11.65 2.04 -10.98
CA HIS A 202 -11.89 3.42 -10.58
C HIS A 202 -11.49 4.40 -11.69
N GLY A 203 -12.24 5.51 -11.84
CA GLY A 203 -12.00 6.55 -12.85
C GLY A 203 -10.56 7.07 -12.87
N PHE A 204 -10.02 7.35 -11.68
CA PHE A 204 -8.61 7.74 -11.48
C PHE A 204 -7.59 6.83 -12.17
N LEU A 205 -7.81 5.51 -12.23
CA LEU A 205 -6.84 4.58 -12.81
C LEU A 205 -7.03 4.35 -14.32
N ARG A 206 -8.05 4.95 -14.92
CA ARG A 206 -8.27 4.87 -16.37
C ARG A 206 -7.18 5.67 -17.11
N PRO A 207 -6.84 5.28 -18.35
CA PRO A 207 -5.86 5.98 -19.18
C PRO A 207 -6.25 7.45 -19.41
#